data_AF-A0A7J6PZH5-F1
#
_entry.id   AF-A0A7J6PZH5-F1
#
_cell.length_a   1.000
_cell.length_b   1.000
_cell.length_c   1.000
_cell.angle_alpha   90.00
_cell.angle_beta   90.00
_cell.angle_gamma   90.00
#
_symmetry.space_group_name_H-M   'P 1'
#
loop_
_entity.id
_entity.type
_entity.pdbx_description
1 polymer ?
#
loop_
_entity_poly.entity_id
_entity_poly.type
_entity_poly.pdbx_seq_one_letter_code
_entity_poly.pdbx_strand_id
1 'polypeptide(L)'
;IREWNIQGLPDDKLSVENGIIVSRGRRWPLMIDPQGQANKWIRNLGKEKDIQVIKLTDATYLRTLENGIRNGNAVLLENVEEVLDPALEPVLSKQVFKKGGQSLIRLGTEDVPYSHDFAFYITTKMPNPHYLPEICIKVTIINFTVTPSGLESQLVSEVVAHERPDLEQKRGELVVQIAADKNELNRIEQLILKLLAENEGDILADDTLIQTLDQSKETTDAVNERMGNAERTMVEIEKARVSYAPVGARGSILYFVIADMSTIDPMYQYSLEFFVNLFKGRLAKSEKSDDVQQRVSFIIEDLTLSTYTNICRGLFEDHKL
;
A
#
# COMPACT_ATOMS: atom_id res chain seq x y z
N ILE A 1 1.08 -3.32 7.90
CA ILE A 1 -0.16 -3.19 7.11
C ILE A 1 -0.96 -1.97 7.56
N ARG A 2 -1.56 -1.92 8.75
CA ARG A 2 -2.29 -0.71 9.22
C ARG A 2 -1.50 0.59 9.15
N GLU A 3 -0.25 0.55 9.58
CA GLU A 3 0.67 1.69 9.47
C GLU A 3 0.86 2.14 8.00
N TRP A 4 0.95 1.19 7.06
CA TRP A 4 1.04 1.50 5.64
C TRP A 4 -0.24 2.15 5.11
N ASN A 5 -1.41 1.72 5.61
CA ASN A 5 -2.68 2.33 5.24
C ASN A 5 -2.77 3.79 5.70
N ILE A 6 -2.28 4.09 6.91
CA ILE A 6 -2.16 5.46 7.43
C ILE A 6 -1.21 6.29 6.55
N GLN A 7 -0.13 5.66 6.08
CA GLN A 7 0.84 6.28 5.17
C GLN A 7 0.34 6.40 3.72
N GLY A 8 -0.88 5.93 3.41
CA GLY A 8 -1.53 6.12 2.12
C GLY A 8 -1.42 4.94 1.15
N LEU A 9 -0.94 3.78 1.59
CA LEU A 9 -1.08 2.53 0.83
C LEU A 9 -2.56 2.08 0.87
N PRO A 10 -3.21 1.80 -0.26
CA PRO A 10 -4.58 1.30 -0.23
C PRO A 10 -4.66 -0.11 0.38
N ASP A 11 -5.84 -0.46 0.90
CA ASP A 11 -6.07 -1.70 1.65
C ASP A 11 -6.38 -2.91 0.77
N ASP A 12 -6.29 -2.77 -0.55
CA ASP A 12 -6.52 -3.85 -1.49
C ASP A 12 -5.38 -4.89 -1.44
N LYS A 13 -5.74 -6.14 -1.80
CA LYS A 13 -4.83 -7.28 -1.70
C LYS A 13 -3.54 -7.08 -2.50
N LEU A 14 -3.62 -6.55 -3.72
CA LEU A 14 -2.46 -6.34 -4.58
C LEU A 14 -1.51 -5.32 -3.97
N SER A 15 -2.04 -4.21 -3.45
CA SER A 15 -1.22 -3.18 -2.82
C SER A 15 -0.59 -3.65 -1.50
N VAL A 16 -1.29 -4.46 -0.72
CA VAL A 16 -0.71 -5.08 0.49
C VAL A 16 0.42 -6.05 0.12
N GLU A 17 0.23 -6.89 -0.90
CA GLU A 17 1.26 -7.80 -1.41
C GLU A 17 2.48 -7.02 -1.93
N ASN A 18 2.25 -5.98 -2.72
CA ASN A 18 3.30 -5.08 -3.19
C ASN A 18 4.04 -4.40 -2.03
N GLY A 19 3.33 -3.93 -1.01
CA GLY A 19 3.91 -3.33 0.19
C GLY A 19 4.81 -4.31 0.97
N ILE A 20 4.44 -5.60 1.00
CA ILE A 20 5.28 -6.66 1.58
C ILE A 20 6.56 -6.85 0.75
N ILE A 21 6.46 -6.88 -0.58
CA ILE A 21 7.61 -7.05 -1.47
C ILE A 21 8.58 -5.86 -1.33
N VAL A 22 8.05 -4.64 -1.27
CA VAL A 22 8.85 -3.42 -1.02
C VAL A 22 9.59 -3.50 0.32
N SER A 23 8.90 -3.93 1.38
CA SER A 23 9.44 -3.91 2.74
C SER A 23 10.40 -5.07 3.06
N ARG A 24 10.17 -6.26 2.46
CA ARG A 24 10.95 -7.48 2.73
C ARG A 24 11.88 -7.87 1.58
N GLY A 25 11.82 -7.15 0.46
CA GLY A 25 12.63 -7.39 -0.72
C GLY A 25 14.12 -7.20 -0.45
N ARG A 26 14.95 -8.10 -0.99
CA ARG A 26 16.41 -7.97 -0.90
C ARG A 26 16.99 -6.96 -1.89
N ARG A 27 16.41 -6.88 -3.08
CA ARG A 27 16.78 -5.93 -4.14
C ARG A 27 15.97 -4.65 -3.99
N TRP A 28 16.48 -3.56 -4.55
CA TRP A 28 15.77 -2.27 -4.52
C TRP A 28 14.48 -2.35 -5.34
N PRO A 29 13.35 -1.83 -4.81
CA PRO A 29 12.09 -1.83 -5.54
C PRO A 29 12.08 -0.76 -6.63
N LEU A 30 11.73 -1.17 -7.84
CA LEU A 30 11.35 -0.29 -8.96
C LEU A 30 9.84 -0.40 -9.15
N MET A 31 9.13 0.66 -8.79
CA MET A 31 7.68 0.71 -8.75
C MET A 31 7.14 1.36 -10.01
N ILE A 32 6.38 0.59 -10.78
CA ILE A 32 5.60 1.09 -11.92
C ILE A 32 4.33 1.71 -11.36
N ASP A 33 4.27 3.04 -11.35
CA ASP A 33 3.26 3.83 -10.64
C ASP A 33 2.80 5.02 -11.49
N PRO A 34 1.98 4.77 -12.54
CA PRO A 34 1.48 5.84 -13.41
C PRO A 34 0.63 6.87 -12.65
N GLN A 35 -0.07 6.44 -11.59
CA GLN A 35 -0.99 7.27 -10.80
C GLN A 35 -0.33 7.98 -9.60
N GLY A 36 0.93 7.66 -9.27
CA GLY A 36 1.68 8.31 -8.18
C GLY A 36 1.31 7.84 -6.77
N GLN A 37 0.62 6.70 -6.64
CA GLN A 37 0.19 6.17 -5.34
C GLN A 37 1.35 5.61 -4.53
N ALA A 38 2.21 4.80 -5.15
CA ALA A 38 3.40 4.25 -4.51
C ALA A 38 4.35 5.37 -4.11
N ASN A 39 4.52 6.36 -5.00
CA ASN A 39 5.34 7.54 -4.73
C ASN A 39 4.88 8.29 -3.47
N LYS A 40 3.58 8.57 -3.36
CA LYS A 40 2.99 9.22 -2.18
C LYS A 40 3.17 8.38 -0.91
N TRP A 41 2.96 7.06 -1.01
CA TRP A 41 3.15 6.15 0.11
C TRP A 41 4.61 6.13 0.61
N ILE A 42 5.59 6.00 -0.28
CA ILE A 42 7.02 5.97 0.10
C ILE A 42 7.48 7.30 0.72
N ARG A 43 7.00 8.43 0.19
CA ARG A 43 7.26 9.75 0.80
C ARG A 43 6.73 9.84 2.22
N ASN A 44 5.53 9.31 2.48
CA ASN A 44 4.95 9.31 3.82
C ASN A 44 5.66 8.32 4.76
N LEU A 45 6.02 7.14 4.26
CA LEU A 45 6.81 6.14 5.00
C LEU A 45 8.16 6.71 5.45
N GLY A 46 8.82 7.46 4.58
CA GLY A 46 10.13 8.05 4.82
C GLY A 46 10.12 9.41 5.53
N LYS A 47 8.94 9.94 5.91
CA LYS A 47 8.79 11.29 6.45
C LYS A 47 9.52 11.48 7.78
N GLU A 48 9.56 10.46 8.63
CA GLU A 48 10.27 10.50 9.92
C GLU A 48 11.79 10.38 9.77
N LYS A 49 12.27 9.81 8.65
CA LYS A 49 13.69 9.55 8.36
C LYS A 49 14.30 10.52 7.35
N ASP A 50 13.63 11.65 7.10
CA ASP A 50 14.04 12.68 6.13
C ASP A 50 14.37 12.09 4.74
N ILE A 51 13.41 11.40 4.14
CA ILE A 51 13.57 10.80 2.81
C ILE A 51 13.90 11.86 1.76
N GLN A 52 15.02 11.67 1.07
CA GLN A 52 15.48 12.59 0.03
C GLN A 52 14.90 12.18 -1.32
N VAL A 53 14.35 13.15 -2.05
CA VAL A 53 13.76 12.91 -3.36
C VAL A 53 14.67 13.47 -4.43
N ILE A 54 14.97 12.66 -5.44
CA ILE A 54 15.87 13.00 -6.54
C ILE A 54 15.24 12.65 -7.89
N LYS A 55 15.61 13.38 -8.94
CA LYS A 55 15.30 13.06 -10.34
C LYS A 55 16.58 12.97 -11.14
N LEU A 56 16.61 12.13 -12.18
CA LEU A 56 17.76 12.01 -13.08
C LEU A 56 18.05 13.32 -13.85
N THR A 57 17.05 14.19 -13.97
CA THR A 57 17.18 15.53 -14.57
C THR A 57 17.97 16.51 -13.71
N ASP A 58 18.13 16.23 -12.41
CA ASP A 58 18.72 17.18 -11.47
C ASP A 58 20.24 17.05 -11.49
N ALA A 59 20.96 18.11 -11.86
CA ALA A 59 22.44 18.07 -11.94
C ALA A 59 23.14 17.68 -10.62
N THR A 60 22.47 17.82 -9.47
CA THR A 60 22.99 17.50 -8.14
C THR A 60 22.54 16.14 -7.61
N TYR A 61 21.82 15.32 -8.38
CA TYR A 61 21.22 14.08 -7.88
C TYR A 61 22.26 13.12 -7.29
N LEU A 62 23.44 13.00 -7.92
CA LEU A 62 24.54 12.15 -7.44
C LEU A 62 25.02 12.59 -6.05
N ARG A 63 25.20 13.89 -5.83
CA ARG A 63 25.64 14.42 -4.52
C ARG A 63 24.60 14.14 -3.42
N THR A 64 23.32 14.29 -3.74
CA THR A 64 22.24 13.94 -2.80
C THR A 64 22.27 12.45 -2.49
N LEU A 65 22.45 11.60 -3.50
CA LEU A 65 22.57 10.15 -3.31
C LEU A 65 23.79 9.76 -2.46
N GLU A 66 24.95 10.38 -2.68
CA GLU A 66 26.16 10.17 -1.86
C GLU A 66 25.91 10.49 -0.39
N ASN A 67 25.26 11.63 -0.12
CA ASN A 67 24.89 12.03 1.24
C ASN A 67 23.88 11.07 1.87
N GLY A 68 22.89 10.61 1.09
CA GLY A 68 21.92 9.62 1.53
C GLY A 68 22.58 8.29 1.93
N ILE A 69 23.50 7.79 1.10
CA ILE A 69 24.27 6.57 1.35
C ILE A 69 25.13 6.71 2.61
N ARG A 70 25.82 7.84 2.77
CA ARG A 70 26.71 8.11 3.90
C ARG A 70 25.95 8.19 5.22
N ASN A 71 24.81 8.87 5.22
CA ASN A 71 24.03 9.11 6.44
C ASN A 71 23.05 7.97 6.75
N GLY A 72 22.80 7.07 5.80
CA GLY A 72 21.79 6.01 5.94
C GLY A 72 20.36 6.52 5.73
N ASN A 73 20.17 7.66 5.08
CA ASN A 73 18.84 8.21 4.80
C ASN A 73 18.19 7.44 3.65
N ALA A 74 16.86 7.37 3.64
CA ALA A 74 16.14 6.84 2.50
C ALA A 74 16.22 7.81 1.31
N VAL A 75 16.38 7.29 0.10
CA VAL A 75 16.37 8.08 -1.14
C VAL A 75 15.32 7.51 -2.11
N LEU A 76 14.49 8.40 -2.65
CA LEU A 76 13.47 8.11 -3.67
C LEU A 76 13.87 8.74 -5.00
N LEU A 77 14.13 7.91 -6.00
CA LEU A 77 14.36 8.31 -7.38
C LEU A 77 13.05 8.33 -8.16
N GLU A 78 12.69 9.49 -8.70
CA GLU A 78 11.41 9.69 -9.40
C GLU A 78 11.52 9.80 -10.91
N ASN A 79 10.45 9.39 -11.58
CA ASN A 79 10.24 9.51 -13.02
C ASN A 79 11.37 8.86 -13.83
N VAL A 80 11.77 7.67 -13.42
CA VAL A 80 12.76 6.89 -14.17
C VAL A 80 12.15 6.43 -15.50
N GLU A 81 12.85 6.67 -16.59
CA GLU A 81 12.48 6.21 -17.92
C GLU A 81 12.99 4.76 -18.15
N GLU A 82 13.19 4.34 -19.40
CA GLU A 82 13.65 2.97 -19.71
C GLU A 82 15.16 2.83 -19.49
N VAL A 83 15.88 3.95 -19.60
CA VAL A 83 17.33 4.02 -19.42
C VAL A 83 17.65 4.61 -18.06
N LEU A 84 18.36 3.84 -17.24
CA LEU A 84 18.95 4.28 -15.98
C LEU A 84 20.36 4.83 -16.23
N ASP A 85 20.77 5.83 -15.45
CA ASP A 85 22.13 6.34 -15.49
C ASP A 85 23.12 5.25 -15.04
N PRO A 86 24.14 4.89 -15.85
CA PRO A 86 25.17 3.91 -15.46
C PRO A 86 25.90 4.25 -14.16
N ALA A 87 25.93 5.52 -13.74
CA ALA A 87 26.49 5.92 -12.46
C ALA A 87 25.78 5.30 -11.25
N LEU A 88 24.51 4.90 -11.39
CA LEU A 88 23.73 4.21 -10.35
C LEU A 88 24.07 2.73 -10.21
N GLU A 89 24.79 2.15 -11.17
CA GLU A 89 25.09 0.72 -11.24
C GLU A 89 25.65 0.13 -9.92
N PRO A 90 26.63 0.76 -9.26
CA PRO A 90 27.18 0.22 -8.03
C PRO A 90 26.13 0.15 -6.91
N VAL A 91 25.21 1.12 -6.88
CA VAL A 91 24.12 1.20 -5.89
C VAL A 91 23.05 0.15 -6.18
N LEU A 92 22.64 0.02 -7.45
CA LEU A 92 21.62 -0.96 -7.87
C LEU A 92 22.06 -2.39 -7.58
N SER A 93 23.31 -2.70 -7.90
CA SER A 93 23.92 -4.02 -7.69
C SER A 93 24.44 -4.23 -6.26
N LYS A 94 24.30 -3.23 -5.35
CA LYS A 94 24.81 -3.25 -3.98
C LYS A 94 26.28 -3.69 -3.89
N GLN A 95 27.13 -3.11 -4.75
CA GLN A 95 28.56 -3.44 -4.86
C GLN A 95 29.38 -2.83 -3.70
N VAL A 96 29.04 -3.24 -2.48
CA VAL A 96 29.71 -2.80 -1.26
C VAL A 96 30.96 -3.63 -1.04
N PHE A 97 32.09 -2.96 -0.82
CA PHE A 97 33.37 -3.60 -0.51
C PHE A 97 33.92 -3.09 0.83
N LYS A 98 34.75 -3.90 1.49
CA LYS A 98 35.39 -3.52 2.75
C LYS A 98 36.82 -3.04 2.49
N LYS A 99 37.17 -1.86 3.00
CA LYS A 99 38.53 -1.30 2.98
C LYS A 99 38.83 -0.67 4.32
N GLY A 100 39.92 -1.07 4.98
CA GLY A 100 40.29 -0.53 6.29
C GLY A 100 39.24 -0.75 7.39
N GLY A 101 38.45 -1.84 7.32
CA GLY A 101 37.40 -2.15 8.30
C GLY A 101 36.06 -1.42 8.08
N GLN A 102 35.99 -0.47 7.16
CA GLN A 102 34.76 0.23 6.78
C GLN A 102 34.13 -0.37 5.51
N SER A 103 32.80 -0.43 5.47
CA SER A 103 32.04 -0.74 4.25
C SER A 103 31.97 0.51 3.38
N LEU A 104 32.38 0.40 2.13
CA LEU A 104 32.39 1.47 1.13
C LEU A 104 31.65 1.03 -0.12
N ILE A 105 31.09 2.00 -0.85
CA ILE A 105 30.54 1.81 -2.18
C ILE A 105 31.16 2.85 -3.11
N ARG A 106 31.51 2.45 -4.32
CA ARG A 106 32.11 3.38 -5.29
C ARG A 106 31.01 4.02 -6.12
N LEU A 107 30.87 5.33 -6.05
CA LEU A 107 29.94 6.09 -6.88
C LEU A 107 30.75 7.01 -7.81
N GLY A 108 30.66 6.76 -9.11
CA GLY A 108 31.52 7.43 -10.10
C GLY A 108 33.01 7.20 -9.81
N THR A 109 33.71 8.25 -9.37
CA THR A 109 35.13 8.22 -9.03
C THR A 109 35.41 8.17 -7.52
N GLU A 110 34.42 8.39 -6.66
CA GLU A 110 34.60 8.50 -5.21
C GLU A 110 34.21 7.22 -4.46
N ASP A 111 34.96 6.91 -3.40
CA ASP A 111 34.65 5.83 -2.46
C ASP A 111 33.82 6.44 -1.29
N VAL A 112 32.54 6.07 -1.19
CA VAL A 112 31.60 6.61 -0.19
C VAL A 112 31.38 5.61 0.94
N PRO A 113 31.46 6.01 2.22
CA PRO A 113 31.05 5.17 3.36
C PRO A 113 29.61 4.69 3.21
N TYR A 114 29.41 3.37 3.26
CA TYR A 114 28.09 2.76 3.11
C TYR A 114 27.45 2.50 4.47
N SER A 115 26.31 3.14 4.73
CA SER A 115 25.47 2.83 5.88
C SER A 115 24.53 1.66 5.59
N HIS A 116 24.41 0.72 6.54
CA HIS A 116 23.49 -0.41 6.43
C HIS A 116 22.01 -0.01 6.56
N ASP A 117 21.73 1.18 7.10
CA ASP A 117 20.37 1.73 7.24
C ASP A 117 19.85 2.39 5.96
N PHE A 118 20.72 2.58 4.96
CA PHE A 118 20.37 3.18 3.68
C PHE A 118 19.28 2.38 2.96
N ALA A 119 18.27 3.08 2.45
CA ALA A 119 17.19 2.51 1.64
C ALA A 119 17.01 3.27 0.33
N PHE A 120 16.88 2.56 -0.77
CA PHE A 120 16.71 3.16 -2.10
C PHE A 120 15.41 2.69 -2.75
N TYR A 121 14.61 3.64 -3.22
CA TYR A 121 13.31 3.41 -3.86
C TYR A 121 13.29 4.06 -5.22
N ILE A 122 12.71 3.39 -6.21
CA ILE A 122 12.67 3.89 -7.60
C ILE A 122 11.21 3.89 -8.05
N THR A 123 10.77 4.96 -8.71
CA THR A 123 9.41 5.08 -9.28
C THR A 123 9.46 5.49 -10.74
N THR A 124 8.57 4.91 -11.55
CA THR A 124 8.33 5.32 -12.94
C THR A 124 6.84 5.62 -13.15
N LYS A 125 6.55 6.62 -13.98
CA LYS A 125 5.18 6.94 -14.41
C LYS A 125 4.78 6.21 -15.69
N MET A 126 5.71 5.53 -16.35
CA MET A 126 5.42 4.83 -17.59
C MET A 126 4.63 3.57 -17.25
N PRO A 127 3.43 3.36 -17.84
CA PRO A 127 2.58 2.21 -17.50
C PRO A 127 3.17 0.89 -18.01
N ASN A 128 3.90 0.92 -19.13
CA ASN A 128 4.50 -0.27 -19.74
C ASN A 128 5.95 0.01 -20.20
N PRO A 129 6.91 0.15 -19.26
CA PRO A 129 8.31 0.41 -19.59
C PRO A 129 9.01 -0.87 -20.09
N HIS A 130 9.78 -0.77 -21.17
CA HIS A 130 10.58 -1.88 -21.68
C HIS A 130 12.00 -1.88 -21.10
N TYR A 131 12.13 -2.41 -19.89
CA TYR A 131 13.44 -2.53 -19.24
C TYR A 131 14.30 -3.65 -19.83
N LEU A 132 15.59 -3.34 -20.05
CA LEU A 132 16.57 -4.34 -20.45
C LEU A 132 16.70 -5.44 -19.37
N PRO A 133 16.95 -6.71 -19.75
CA PRO A 133 17.11 -7.82 -18.79
C PRO A 133 18.14 -7.55 -17.69
N GLU A 134 19.17 -6.76 -18.02
CA GLU A 134 20.20 -6.31 -17.08
C GLU A 134 19.62 -5.52 -15.88
N ILE A 135 18.59 -4.70 -16.10
CA ILE A 135 17.93 -3.95 -15.02
C ILE A 135 17.08 -4.91 -14.20
N CYS A 136 16.31 -5.79 -14.86
CA CYS A 136 15.41 -6.75 -14.23
C CYS A 136 16.11 -7.73 -13.27
N ILE A 137 17.40 -8.02 -13.46
CA ILE A 137 18.17 -8.86 -12.53
C ILE A 137 18.69 -8.09 -11.30
N LYS A 138 18.79 -6.76 -11.36
CA LYS A 138 19.36 -5.91 -10.29
C LYS A 138 18.29 -5.38 -9.35
N VAL A 139 17.15 -4.97 -9.89
CA VAL A 139 16.02 -4.41 -9.13
C VAL A 139 14.87 -5.41 -9.03
N THR A 140 13.96 -5.19 -8.09
CA THR A 140 12.66 -5.88 -8.05
C THR A 140 11.64 -4.97 -8.70
N ILE A 141 11.15 -5.33 -9.89
CA ILE A 141 10.07 -4.59 -10.55
C ILE A 141 8.74 -4.95 -9.88
N ILE A 142 7.99 -3.93 -9.45
CA ILE A 142 6.73 -4.07 -8.74
C ILE A 142 5.68 -3.21 -9.44
N ASN A 143 4.55 -3.81 -9.80
CA ASN A 143 3.49 -3.09 -10.50
C ASN A 143 2.48 -2.51 -9.50
N PHE A 144 2.50 -1.18 -9.37
CA PHE A 144 1.56 -0.38 -8.56
C PHE A 144 0.46 0.26 -9.42
N THR A 145 0.30 -0.18 -10.67
CA THR A 145 -0.80 0.28 -11.52
C THR A 145 -2.14 -0.04 -10.85
N VAL A 146 -2.96 1.01 -10.70
CA VAL A 146 -4.29 0.88 -10.11
C VAL A 146 -5.16 -0.01 -10.99
N THR A 147 -5.77 -1.03 -10.38
CA THR A 147 -6.68 -1.96 -11.07
C THR A 147 -8.14 -1.52 -10.89
N PRO A 148 -9.05 -1.86 -11.83
CA PRO A 148 -10.49 -1.58 -11.69
C PRO A 148 -11.09 -2.09 -10.38
N SER A 149 -10.75 -3.33 -9.98
CA SER A 149 -11.20 -3.93 -8.72
C SER A 149 -10.56 -3.29 -7.49
N GLY A 150 -9.30 -2.87 -7.57
CA GLY A 150 -8.60 -2.18 -6.49
C GLY A 150 -9.23 -0.81 -6.23
N LEU A 151 -9.46 -0.04 -7.30
CA LEU A 151 -10.11 1.27 -7.20
C LEU A 151 -11.57 1.16 -6.74
N GLU A 152 -12.32 0.17 -7.23
CA GLU A 152 -13.68 -0.10 -6.76
C GLU A 152 -13.69 -0.32 -5.24
N SER A 153 -12.83 -1.21 -4.74
CA SER A 153 -12.72 -1.49 -3.31
C SER A 153 -12.36 -0.24 -2.50
N GLN A 154 -11.42 0.58 -3.02
CA GLN A 154 -11.01 1.84 -2.40
C GLN A 154 -12.18 2.84 -2.33
N LEU A 155 -12.94 3.01 -3.42
CA LEU A 155 -14.08 3.92 -3.46
C LEU A 155 -15.22 3.44 -2.56
N VAL A 156 -15.49 2.13 -2.47
CA VAL A 156 -16.45 1.58 -1.51
C VAL A 156 -16.03 1.91 -0.08
N SER A 157 -14.76 1.70 0.27
CA SER A 157 -14.24 2.07 1.59
C SER A 157 -14.45 3.56 1.91
N GLU A 158 -14.26 4.44 0.93
CA GLU A 158 -14.51 5.87 1.10
C GLU A 158 -16.01 6.18 1.30
N VAL A 159 -16.90 5.53 0.54
CA VAL A 159 -18.35 5.69 0.69
C VAL A 159 -18.81 5.24 2.07
N VAL A 160 -18.36 4.06 2.51
CA VAL A 160 -18.72 3.50 3.81
C VAL A 160 -18.19 4.37 4.94
N ALA A 161 -16.95 4.87 4.84
CA ALA A 161 -16.39 5.78 5.83
C ALA A 161 -17.19 7.09 5.96
N HIS A 162 -17.79 7.56 4.87
CA HIS A 162 -18.64 8.76 4.88
C HIS A 162 -20.05 8.50 5.40
N GLU A 163 -20.72 7.45 4.90
CA GLU A 163 -22.12 7.16 5.20
C GLU A 163 -22.31 6.48 6.57
N ARG A 164 -21.38 5.60 6.95
CA ARG A 164 -21.44 4.76 8.14
C ARG A 164 -20.08 4.73 8.87
N PRO A 165 -19.63 5.88 9.42
CA PRO A 165 -18.37 5.95 10.17
C PRO A 165 -18.39 5.03 11.41
N ASP A 166 -19.57 4.76 11.97
CA ASP A 166 -19.79 3.81 13.07
C ASP A 166 -19.35 2.39 12.68
N LEU A 167 -19.70 1.94 11.48
CA LEU A 167 -19.33 0.61 10.99
C LEU A 167 -17.84 0.53 10.67
N GLU A 168 -17.26 1.60 10.13
CA GLU A 168 -15.83 1.63 9.80
C GLU A 168 -14.96 1.67 11.06
N GLN A 169 -15.37 2.41 12.09
CA GLN A 169 -14.70 2.39 13.40
C GLN A 169 -14.79 0.98 14.02
N LYS A 170 -15.98 0.36 14.03
CA LYS A 170 -16.19 -0.98 14.58
C LYS A 170 -15.39 -2.04 13.83
N ARG A 171 -15.31 -1.96 12.49
CA ARG A 171 -14.42 -2.79 11.65
C ARG A 171 -12.97 -2.60 12.10
N GLY A 172 -12.57 -1.35 12.30
CA GLY A 172 -11.26 -1.00 12.80
C GLY A 172 -10.96 -1.69 14.14
N GLU A 173 -11.83 -1.59 15.13
CA GLU A 173 -11.63 -2.20 16.44
C GLU A 173 -11.54 -3.73 16.35
N LEU A 174 -12.44 -4.36 15.59
CA LEU A 174 -12.46 -5.82 15.39
C LEU A 174 -11.19 -6.33 14.72
N VAL A 175 -10.64 -5.62 13.73
CA VAL A 175 -9.39 -6.03 13.08
C VAL A 175 -8.21 -6.02 14.06
N VAL A 176 -8.15 -5.05 14.98
CA VAL A 176 -7.10 -5.03 16.03
C VAL A 176 -7.29 -6.21 16.98
N GLN A 177 -8.53 -6.42 17.42
CA GLN A 177 -8.86 -7.48 18.34
C GLN A 177 -8.51 -8.86 17.76
N ILE A 178 -8.92 -9.15 16.52
CA ILE A 178 -8.59 -10.41 15.84
C ILE A 178 -7.07 -10.58 15.71
N ALA A 179 -6.32 -9.51 15.39
CA ALA A 179 -4.87 -9.58 15.30
C ALA A 179 -4.21 -9.86 16.66
N ALA A 180 -4.72 -9.24 17.74
CA ALA A 180 -4.25 -9.47 19.10
C ALA A 180 -4.55 -10.89 19.59
N ASP A 181 -5.78 -11.37 19.38
CA ASP A 181 -6.21 -12.73 19.72
C ASP A 181 -5.39 -13.78 18.95
N LYS A 182 -5.11 -13.55 17.65
CA LYS A 182 -4.25 -14.45 16.86
C LYS A 182 -2.80 -14.49 17.35
N ASN A 183 -2.26 -13.34 17.78
CA ASN A 183 -0.93 -13.30 18.38
C ASN A 183 -0.88 -14.03 19.72
N GLU A 184 -1.94 -13.92 20.53
CA GLU A 184 -2.05 -14.62 21.79
C GLU A 184 -2.12 -16.14 21.60
N LEU A 185 -2.89 -16.62 20.61
CA LEU A 185 -2.91 -18.05 20.24
C LEU A 185 -1.51 -18.55 19.85
N ASN A 186 -0.79 -17.81 19.00
CA ASN A 186 0.58 -18.16 18.62
C ASN A 186 1.54 -18.18 19.84
N ARG A 187 1.35 -17.27 20.79
CA ARG A 187 2.15 -17.21 22.02
C ARG A 187 1.89 -18.43 22.92
N ILE A 188 0.63 -18.82 23.05
CA ILE A 188 0.23 -20.03 23.79
C ILE A 188 0.82 -21.27 23.11
N GLU A 189 0.72 -21.38 21.79
CA GLU A 189 1.29 -22.50 21.02
C GLU A 189 2.81 -22.61 21.22
N GLN A 190 3.54 -21.48 21.12
CA GLN A 190 4.97 -21.45 21.38
C GLN A 190 5.34 -21.81 22.82
N LEU A 191 4.53 -21.38 23.79
CA LEU A 191 4.73 -21.73 25.20
C LEU A 191 4.58 -23.24 25.41
N ILE A 192 3.55 -23.85 24.85
CA ILE A 192 3.32 -25.32 24.92
C ILE A 192 4.49 -26.06 24.27
N LEU A 193 4.90 -25.67 23.07
CA LEU A 193 6.03 -26.29 22.37
C LEU A 193 7.33 -26.19 23.17
N LYS A 194 7.59 -25.03 23.79
CA LYS A 194 8.77 -24.83 24.64
C LYS A 194 8.73 -25.74 25.86
N LEU A 195 7.60 -25.78 26.56
CA LEU A 195 7.42 -26.61 27.75
C LEU A 195 7.54 -28.10 27.46
N LEU A 196 7.06 -28.57 26.30
CA LEU A 196 7.23 -29.96 25.85
C LEU A 196 8.68 -30.28 25.44
N ALA A 197 9.40 -29.32 24.87
CA ALA A 197 10.78 -29.50 24.43
C ALA A 197 11.80 -29.46 25.58
N GLU A 198 11.53 -28.67 26.63
CA GLU A 198 12.39 -28.54 27.81
C GLU A 198 12.17 -29.67 28.83
N ASN A 199 11.07 -30.44 28.72
CA ASN A 199 10.80 -31.57 29.58
C ASN A 199 11.53 -32.84 29.09
N GLU A 200 12.69 -33.13 29.68
CA GLU A 200 13.43 -34.39 29.47
C GLU A 200 12.95 -35.53 30.41
N GLY A 201 12.01 -35.24 31.33
CA GLY A 201 11.49 -36.16 32.36
C GLY A 201 10.12 -36.79 32.05
N ASP A 202 9.52 -37.45 33.04
CA ASP A 202 8.15 -37.97 32.95
C ASP A 202 7.14 -36.81 32.98
N ILE A 203 6.56 -36.52 31.82
CA ILE A 203 5.57 -35.46 31.56
C ILE A 203 4.38 -35.53 32.53
N LEU A 204 4.05 -36.74 33.01
CA LEU A 204 2.92 -36.95 33.93
C LEU A 204 3.26 -36.66 35.40
N ALA A 205 4.54 -36.47 35.73
CA ALA A 205 4.99 -36.16 37.08
C ALA A 205 5.22 -34.65 37.31
N ASP A 206 5.14 -33.83 36.25
CA ASP A 206 5.31 -32.39 36.32
C ASP A 206 3.95 -31.69 36.50
N ASP A 207 3.53 -31.52 37.76
CA ASP A 207 2.30 -30.81 38.12
C ASP A 207 2.26 -29.37 37.56
N THR A 208 3.43 -28.73 37.36
CA THR A 208 3.49 -27.37 36.81
C THR A 208 3.19 -27.34 35.32
N LEU A 209 3.63 -28.37 34.59
CA LEU A 209 3.30 -28.55 33.18
C LEU A 209 1.82 -28.80 32.98
N ILE A 210 1.22 -29.68 33.80
CA ILE A 210 -0.21 -30.01 33.73
C ILE A 210 -1.07 -28.78 33.99
N GLN A 211 -0.78 -28.02 35.05
CA GLN A 211 -1.52 -26.77 35.35
C GLN A 211 -1.37 -25.73 34.23
N THR A 212 -0.19 -25.58 33.66
CA THR A 212 0.05 -24.62 32.57
C THR A 212 -0.67 -25.04 31.28
N LEU A 213 -0.75 -26.34 30.99
CA LEU A 213 -1.50 -26.89 29.87
C LEU A 213 -3.01 -26.69 30.04
N ASP A 214 -3.56 -26.94 31.24
CA ASP A 214 -4.97 -26.72 31.52
C ASP A 214 -5.34 -25.23 31.41
N GLN A 215 -4.54 -24.33 31.99
CA GLN A 215 -4.75 -22.88 31.87
C GLN A 215 -4.62 -22.40 30.41
N SER A 216 -3.66 -22.95 29.65
CA SER A 216 -3.48 -22.65 28.23
C SER A 216 -4.68 -23.10 27.40
N LYS A 217 -5.26 -24.26 27.72
CA LYS A 217 -6.46 -24.78 27.07
C LYS A 217 -7.67 -23.88 27.35
N GLU A 218 -7.93 -23.53 28.60
CA GLU A 218 -9.03 -22.62 28.96
C GLU A 218 -8.89 -21.26 28.26
N THR A 219 -7.67 -20.71 28.22
CA THR A 219 -7.41 -19.44 27.54
C THR A 219 -7.60 -19.56 26.03
N THR A 220 -7.17 -20.68 25.42
CA THR A 220 -7.36 -20.97 23.99
C THR A 220 -8.84 -21.06 23.62
N ASP A 221 -9.64 -21.77 24.43
CA ASP A 221 -11.08 -21.91 24.21
C ASP A 221 -11.79 -20.55 24.30
N ALA A 222 -11.45 -19.73 25.30
CA ALA A 222 -12.00 -18.39 25.44
C ALA A 222 -11.62 -17.47 24.26
N VAL A 223 -10.36 -17.53 23.79
CA VAL A 223 -9.89 -16.74 22.64
C VAL A 223 -10.60 -17.19 21.36
N ASN A 224 -10.77 -18.49 21.14
CA ASN A 224 -11.50 -19.03 19.98
C ASN A 224 -12.96 -18.59 19.97
N GLU A 225 -13.63 -18.56 21.13
CA GLU A 225 -15.01 -18.04 21.23
C GLU A 225 -15.08 -16.55 20.88
N ARG A 226 -14.17 -15.73 21.41
CA ARG A 226 -14.09 -14.30 21.08
C ARG A 226 -13.82 -14.07 19.59
N MET A 227 -12.89 -14.81 19.01
CA MET A 227 -12.60 -14.74 17.57
C MET A 227 -13.81 -15.12 16.74
N GLY A 228 -14.53 -16.20 17.09
CA GLY A 228 -15.75 -16.60 16.39
C GLY A 228 -16.85 -15.53 16.40
N ASN A 229 -17.01 -14.82 17.52
CA ASN A 229 -17.96 -13.70 17.62
C ASN A 229 -17.50 -12.47 16.81
N ALA A 230 -16.19 -12.17 16.80
CA ALA A 230 -15.62 -11.10 16.00
C ALA A 230 -15.78 -11.37 14.50
N GLU A 231 -15.56 -12.60 14.05
CA GLU A 231 -15.74 -13.02 12.65
C GLU A 231 -17.21 -12.91 12.21
N ARG A 232 -18.16 -13.35 13.03
CA ARG A 232 -19.60 -13.18 12.74
C ARG A 232 -19.97 -11.70 12.56
N THR A 233 -19.49 -10.85 13.47
CA THR A 233 -19.71 -9.40 13.39
C THR A 233 -19.07 -8.81 12.14
N MET A 234 -17.87 -9.29 11.75
CA MET A 234 -17.19 -8.85 10.54
C MET A 234 -17.98 -9.22 9.26
N VAL A 235 -18.59 -10.41 9.22
CA VAL A 235 -19.48 -10.82 8.12
C VAL A 235 -20.71 -9.90 8.02
N GLU A 236 -21.29 -9.49 9.14
CA GLU A 236 -22.41 -8.53 9.14
C GLU A 236 -21.99 -7.16 8.64
N ILE A 237 -20.83 -6.67 9.04
CA ILE A 237 -20.25 -5.42 8.53
C ILE A 237 -20.03 -5.52 7.02
N GLU A 238 -19.47 -6.63 6.54
CA GLU A 238 -19.20 -6.81 5.12
C GLU A 238 -20.50 -6.84 4.29
N LYS A 239 -21.57 -7.47 4.80
CA LYS A 239 -22.89 -7.40 4.16
C LYS A 239 -23.41 -5.97 4.04
N ALA A 240 -23.22 -5.14 5.07
CA ALA A 240 -23.56 -3.72 5.00
C ALA A 240 -22.73 -2.98 3.94
N ARG A 241 -21.42 -3.27 3.82
CA ARG A 241 -20.53 -2.68 2.80
C ARG A 241 -20.93 -3.04 1.38
N VAL A 242 -21.34 -4.29 1.14
CA VAL A 242 -21.81 -4.77 -0.18
C VAL A 242 -22.99 -3.93 -0.69
N SER A 243 -23.81 -3.38 0.20
CA SER A 243 -24.94 -2.53 -0.20
C SER A 243 -24.49 -1.26 -0.93
N TYR A 244 -23.27 -0.77 -0.66
CA TYR A 244 -22.67 0.40 -1.32
C TYR A 244 -21.74 0.04 -2.48
N ALA A 245 -21.49 -1.26 -2.74
CA ALA A 245 -20.62 -1.73 -3.83
C ALA A 245 -20.97 -1.13 -5.21
N PRO A 246 -22.25 -0.98 -5.60
CA PRO A 246 -22.61 -0.39 -6.90
C PRO A 246 -22.05 1.03 -7.13
N VAL A 247 -21.91 1.82 -6.06
CA VAL A 247 -21.34 3.17 -6.12
C VAL A 247 -19.85 3.11 -6.47
N GLY A 248 -19.11 2.21 -5.82
CA GLY A 248 -17.69 1.99 -6.10
C GLY A 248 -17.45 1.45 -7.51
N ALA A 249 -18.25 0.48 -7.94
CA ALA A 249 -18.19 -0.07 -9.30
C ALA A 249 -18.42 1.03 -10.35
N ARG A 250 -19.44 1.87 -10.15
CA ARG A 250 -19.71 2.99 -11.05
C ARG A 250 -18.57 4.01 -11.05
N GLY A 251 -18.04 4.36 -9.88
CA GLY A 251 -16.92 5.29 -9.75
C GLY A 251 -15.65 4.77 -10.43
N SER A 252 -15.35 3.48 -10.30
CA SER A 252 -14.22 2.83 -10.97
C SER A 252 -14.37 2.92 -12.50
N ILE A 253 -15.53 2.55 -13.05
CA ILE A 253 -15.82 2.66 -14.49
C ILE A 253 -15.61 4.11 -14.97
N LEU A 254 -16.16 5.09 -14.26
CA LEU A 254 -16.02 6.50 -14.63
C LEU A 254 -14.56 6.94 -14.67
N TYR A 255 -13.75 6.56 -13.68
CA TYR A 255 -12.33 6.92 -13.64
C TYR A 255 -11.56 6.32 -14.82
N PHE A 256 -11.72 5.03 -15.11
CA PHE A 256 -10.98 4.38 -16.18
C PHE A 256 -11.37 4.93 -17.55
N VAL A 257 -12.66 5.22 -17.78
CA VAL A 257 -13.09 5.90 -19.02
C VAL A 257 -12.41 7.27 -19.17
N ILE A 258 -12.29 8.04 -18.08
CA ILE A 258 -11.62 9.35 -18.09
C ILE A 258 -10.11 9.20 -18.32
N ALA A 259 -9.48 8.21 -17.70
CA ALA A 259 -8.06 7.93 -17.87
C ALA A 259 -7.73 7.55 -19.33
N ASP A 260 -8.61 6.76 -19.96
CA ASP A 260 -8.47 6.33 -21.35
C ASP A 260 -8.67 7.49 -22.35
N MET A 261 -9.27 8.62 -21.97
CA MET A 261 -9.39 9.79 -22.85
C MET A 261 -8.04 10.37 -23.28
N SER A 262 -6.98 10.14 -22.50
CA SER A 262 -5.60 10.51 -22.86
C SER A 262 -5.10 9.82 -24.13
N THR A 263 -5.74 8.72 -24.56
CA THR A 263 -5.44 8.04 -25.84
C THR A 263 -5.98 8.78 -27.05
N ILE A 264 -7.01 9.62 -26.87
CA ILE A 264 -7.60 10.44 -27.93
C ILE A 264 -6.77 11.72 -28.10
N ASP A 265 -6.54 12.45 -27.00
CA ASP A 265 -5.72 13.65 -26.98
C ASP A 265 -4.80 13.64 -25.75
N PRO A 266 -3.48 13.80 -25.91
CA PRO A 266 -2.54 13.86 -24.79
C PRO A 266 -2.84 14.95 -23.75
N MET A 267 -3.62 15.98 -24.09
CA MET A 267 -4.05 17.03 -23.16
C MET A 267 -5.11 16.54 -22.17
N TYR A 268 -5.82 15.45 -22.44
CA TYR A 268 -6.87 14.88 -21.58
C TYR A 268 -6.30 13.99 -20.47
N GLN A 269 -5.42 14.57 -19.67
CA GLN A 269 -4.82 13.89 -18.53
C GLN A 269 -5.46 14.33 -17.22
N TYR A 270 -6.06 13.37 -16.52
CA TYR A 270 -6.66 13.58 -15.21
C TYR A 270 -5.97 12.70 -14.17
N SER A 271 -5.58 13.30 -13.05
CA SER A 271 -4.97 12.54 -11.95
C SER A 271 -6.04 11.76 -11.17
N LEU A 272 -5.64 10.61 -10.62
CA LEU A 272 -6.50 9.85 -9.71
C LEU A 272 -6.92 10.70 -8.50
N GLU A 273 -6.00 11.50 -7.96
CA GLU A 273 -6.28 12.38 -6.82
C GLU A 273 -7.37 13.41 -7.13
N PHE A 274 -7.36 14.00 -8.34
CA PHE A 274 -8.43 14.89 -8.77
C PHE A 274 -9.79 14.18 -8.78
N PHE A 275 -9.85 12.98 -9.37
CA PHE A 275 -11.08 12.19 -9.45
C PHE A 275 -11.60 11.80 -8.05
N VAL A 276 -10.73 11.31 -7.18
CA VAL A 276 -11.09 10.94 -5.80
C VAL A 276 -11.62 12.16 -5.03
N ASN A 277 -11.03 13.33 -5.20
CA ASN A 277 -11.51 14.56 -4.56
C ASN A 277 -12.89 14.99 -5.12
N LEU A 278 -13.10 14.89 -6.43
CA LEU A 278 -14.41 15.13 -7.05
C LEU A 278 -15.45 14.15 -6.50
N PHE A 279 -15.12 12.86 -6.39
CA PHE A 279 -15.97 11.82 -5.85
C PHE A 279 -16.39 12.12 -4.41
N LYS A 280 -15.43 12.42 -3.51
CA LYS A 280 -15.71 12.81 -2.11
C LYS A 280 -16.60 14.05 -2.03
N GLY A 281 -16.30 15.05 -2.87
CA GLY A 281 -17.07 16.29 -2.93
C GLY A 281 -18.51 16.08 -3.39
N ARG A 282 -18.76 15.15 -4.32
CA ARG A 282 -20.11 14.79 -4.77
C ARG A 282 -20.85 13.92 -3.76
N LEU A 283 -20.16 12.97 -3.15
CA LEU A 283 -20.72 12.12 -2.10
C LEU A 283 -21.33 12.98 -0.97
N ALA A 284 -20.61 14.00 -0.51
CA ALA A 284 -21.10 14.91 0.53
C ALA A 284 -22.26 15.83 0.11
N LYS A 285 -22.40 16.14 -1.19
CA LYS A 285 -23.43 17.04 -1.72
C LYS A 285 -24.69 16.36 -2.23
N SER A 286 -24.59 15.07 -2.54
CA SER A 286 -25.69 14.26 -3.06
C SER A 286 -26.86 14.15 -2.06
N GLU A 287 -28.06 13.92 -2.58
CA GLU A 287 -29.30 13.90 -1.78
C GLU A 287 -29.35 12.73 -0.80
N LYS A 288 -29.55 13.04 0.49
CA LYS A 288 -29.58 12.04 1.56
C LYS A 288 -30.92 11.30 1.56
N SER A 289 -30.87 10.01 1.86
CA SER A 289 -32.04 9.14 2.02
C SER A 289 -31.77 8.15 3.14
N ASP A 290 -32.81 7.83 3.92
CA ASP A 290 -32.74 6.80 4.97
C ASP A 290 -32.76 5.38 4.37
N ASP A 291 -33.30 5.22 3.15
CA ASP A 291 -33.23 3.97 2.40
C ASP A 291 -31.90 3.87 1.63
N VAL A 292 -31.15 2.79 1.89
CA VAL A 292 -29.80 2.57 1.33
C VAL A 292 -29.85 2.40 -0.19
N GLN A 293 -30.86 1.73 -0.75
CA GLN A 293 -30.94 1.50 -2.20
C GLN A 293 -31.24 2.81 -2.93
N GLN A 294 -32.15 3.61 -2.39
CA GLN A 294 -32.45 4.94 -2.92
C GLN A 294 -31.25 5.89 -2.77
N ARG A 295 -30.55 5.87 -1.63
CA ARG A 295 -29.32 6.65 -1.40
C ARG A 295 -28.24 6.31 -2.43
N VAL A 296 -28.00 5.02 -2.67
CA VAL A 296 -27.04 4.53 -3.67
C VAL A 296 -27.39 5.04 -5.07
N SER A 297 -28.68 5.00 -5.44
CA SER A 297 -29.15 5.48 -6.74
C SER A 297 -28.91 6.98 -6.91
N PHE A 298 -29.24 7.80 -5.90
CA PHE A 298 -28.99 9.25 -5.92
C PHE A 298 -27.50 9.59 -6.04
N ILE A 299 -26.63 8.87 -5.31
CA ILE A 299 -25.18 9.06 -5.42
C ILE A 299 -24.71 8.73 -6.84
N ILE A 300 -25.16 7.62 -7.42
CA ILE A 300 -24.77 7.17 -8.76
C ILE A 300 -25.18 8.18 -9.84
N GLU A 301 -26.42 8.66 -9.80
CA GLU A 301 -26.94 9.64 -10.75
C GLU A 301 -26.18 10.96 -10.67
N ASP A 302 -26.04 11.49 -9.45
CA ASP A 302 -25.36 12.76 -9.20
C ASP A 302 -23.87 12.70 -9.56
N LEU A 303 -23.20 11.60 -9.20
CA LEU A 303 -21.80 11.36 -9.55
C LEU A 303 -21.63 11.27 -11.07
N THR A 304 -22.50 10.51 -11.75
CA THR A 304 -22.42 10.36 -13.21
C THR A 304 -22.58 11.71 -13.91
N LEU A 305 -23.62 12.46 -13.58
CA LEU A 305 -23.91 13.75 -14.21
C LEU A 305 -22.84 14.80 -13.90
N SER A 306 -22.40 14.86 -12.63
CA SER A 306 -21.38 15.81 -12.20
C SER A 306 -20.01 15.52 -12.82
N THR A 307 -19.63 14.25 -12.89
CA THR A 307 -18.39 13.83 -13.55
C THR A 307 -18.45 14.14 -15.04
N TYR A 308 -19.52 13.74 -15.73
CA TYR A 308 -19.71 14.05 -17.15
C TYR A 308 -19.61 15.56 -17.43
N THR A 309 -20.33 16.37 -16.66
CA THR A 309 -20.34 17.83 -16.84
C THR A 309 -18.97 18.45 -16.59
N ASN A 310 -18.24 18.00 -15.55
CA ASN A 310 -16.91 18.54 -15.26
C ASN A 310 -15.88 18.15 -16.33
N ILE A 311 -15.93 16.92 -16.84
CA ILE A 311 -15.01 16.46 -17.89
C ILE A 311 -15.33 17.17 -19.21
N CYS A 312 -16.60 17.25 -19.61
CA CYS A 312 -17.01 17.94 -20.84
C CYS A 312 -16.66 19.43 -20.89
N ARG A 313 -16.42 20.09 -19.75
CA ARG A 313 -15.91 21.47 -19.72
C ARG A 313 -14.46 21.59 -20.21
N GLY A 314 -13.67 20.52 -20.06
CA GLY A 314 -12.27 20.46 -20.49
C GLY A 314 -12.07 19.84 -21.88
N LEU A 315 -13.11 19.24 -22.46
CA LEU A 315 -13.04 18.61 -23.79
C LEU A 315 -13.29 19.62 -24.91
N PHE A 316 -12.66 19.38 -26.07
CA PHE A 316 -13.01 20.04 -27.31
C PHE A 316 -14.41 19.62 -27.75
N GLU A 317 -15.17 20.52 -28.39
CA GLU A 317 -16.55 20.24 -28.83
C GLU A 317 -16.65 18.98 -29.69
N ASP A 318 -15.66 18.75 -30.57
CA ASP A 318 -15.61 17.59 -31.47
C ASP A 318 -15.49 16.25 -30.72
N HIS A 319 -15.04 16.25 -29.46
CA HIS A 319 -14.83 15.06 -28.63
C HIS A 319 -15.92 14.87 -27.56
N LYS A 320 -16.99 15.67 -27.55
CA LYS A 320 -18.07 15.58 -26.55
C LYS A 320 -19.20 14.61 -26.91
N LEU A 321 -19.34 14.26 -28.18
CA LEU A 321 -20.38 13.36 -28.74
C LEU A 321 -19.87 11.94 -28.90
#